data_AF-A0A2X4WU52-F1
#
_entry.id   AF-A0A2X4WU52-F1
#
_cell.length_a   1.000
_cell.length_b   1.000
_cell.length_c   1.000
_cell.angle_alpha   90.00
_cell.angle_beta   90.00
_cell.angle_gamma   90.00
#
_symmetry.space_group_name_H-M   'P 1'
#
loop_
_entity.id
_entity.type
_entity.pdbx_description
1 polymer ?
#
loop_
_entity_poly.entity_id
_entity_poly.type
_entity_poly.pdbx_seq_one_letter_code
_entity_poly.pdbx_strand_id
1 'polypeptide(L)'
;MLATGLGRYGACIIVNDITPERAETAVMKLQQEGIKAIAAPFNVTHKQDIETAVEHIEKDIGAIDVLINNAGIRRRHPFTEFPEQEWRRHRRKSNCGFSRLSSRHAPYGGASGRKSNQHLFSEEEMPPFWNSIFAAVIPVILMAIAAVCEITLPKTNAIRVFFEFIGNPAVALFIAIIIAIFTLGRRNGRTVEQVMDIVGESIGAIAMILFIIPGGGAFKQVLVDSGVGQYISQLMTGTSHLLY
;
A
#
# COMPACT_ATOMS: atom_id res chain seq x y z
N MET A 1 -8.49 20.28 3.35
CA MET A 1 -8.69 19.38 4.51
C MET A 1 -7.44 19.28 5.37
N LEU A 2 -6.33 18.70 4.92
CA LEU A 2 -5.09 18.65 5.74
C LEU A 2 -4.49 20.04 6.03
N ALA A 3 -4.26 20.86 4.98
CA ALA A 3 -3.74 22.22 5.12
C ALA A 3 -4.63 23.09 6.03
N THR A 4 -5.94 23.03 5.84
CA THR A 4 -6.94 23.71 6.68
C THR A 4 -6.85 23.28 8.15
N GLY A 5 -6.73 21.96 8.39
CA GLY A 5 -6.63 21.42 9.74
C GLY A 5 -5.41 21.96 10.49
N LEU A 6 -4.22 21.86 9.89
CA LEU A 6 -2.98 22.35 10.49
C LEU A 6 -2.99 23.87 10.69
N GLY A 7 -3.52 24.61 9.71
CA GLY A 7 -3.62 26.07 9.78
C GLY A 7 -4.48 26.55 10.95
N ARG A 8 -5.58 25.85 11.27
CA ARG A 8 -6.42 26.16 12.43
C ARG A 8 -5.73 25.93 13.77
N TYR A 9 -4.72 25.05 13.82
CA TYR A 9 -3.86 24.86 14.99
C TYR A 9 -2.66 25.83 15.02
N GLY A 10 -2.65 26.85 14.16
CA GLY A 10 -1.66 27.93 14.17
C GLY A 10 -0.44 27.70 13.28
N ALA A 11 -0.40 26.62 12.49
CA ALA A 11 0.70 26.40 11.55
C ALA A 11 0.69 27.43 10.42
N CYS A 12 1.87 27.91 10.03
CA CYS A 12 2.05 28.64 8.78
C CYS A 12 2.08 27.62 7.62
N ILE A 13 1.22 27.80 6.62
CA ILE A 13 1.05 26.84 5.54
C ILE A 13 1.74 27.33 4.27
N ILE A 14 2.71 26.57 3.78
CA ILE A 14 3.33 26.81 2.49
C ILE A 14 2.73 25.86 1.46
N VAL A 15 2.12 26.41 0.43
CA VAL A 15 1.47 25.63 -0.63
C VAL A 15 2.36 25.63 -1.87
N ASN A 16 2.87 24.44 -2.21
CA ASN A 16 3.57 24.22 -3.47
C ASN A 16 2.66 23.55 -4.50
N ASP A 17 2.60 24.14 -5.68
CA ASP A 17 2.09 23.52 -6.91
C ASP A 17 3.03 23.89 -8.08
N ILE A 18 3.11 23.02 -9.09
CA ILE A 18 3.89 23.34 -10.30
C ILE A 18 3.23 24.48 -11.11
N THR A 19 1.91 24.65 -10.95
CA THR A 19 1.12 25.69 -11.60
C THR A 19 0.88 26.84 -10.60
N PRO A 20 1.48 28.03 -10.82
CA PRO A 20 1.38 29.16 -9.90
C PRO A 20 -0.04 29.54 -9.52
N GLU A 21 -0.95 29.57 -10.50
CA GLU A 21 -2.34 29.96 -10.32
C GLU A 21 -3.08 29.02 -9.37
N ARG A 22 -2.72 27.73 -9.38
CA ARG A 22 -3.31 26.74 -8.46
C ARG A 22 -2.81 26.91 -7.03
N ALA A 23 -1.52 27.20 -6.87
CA ALA A 23 -0.94 27.47 -5.56
C ALA A 23 -1.58 28.73 -4.95
N GLU A 24 -1.70 29.80 -5.73
CA GLU A 24 -2.33 31.06 -5.32
C GLU A 24 -3.81 30.87 -4.96
N THR A 25 -4.58 30.17 -5.81
CA THR A 25 -5.99 29.87 -5.54
C THR A 25 -6.17 29.11 -4.23
N ALA A 26 -5.30 28.14 -3.95
CA ALA A 26 -5.34 27.37 -2.71
C ALA A 26 -5.00 28.23 -1.48
N VAL A 27 -4.02 29.13 -1.62
CA VAL A 27 -3.63 30.08 -0.56
C VAL A 27 -4.73 31.09 -0.27
N MET A 28 -5.37 31.66 -1.29
CA MET A 28 -6.51 32.58 -1.10
C MET A 28 -7.63 31.93 -0.28
N LYS A 29 -7.96 30.66 -0.56
CA LYS A 29 -8.97 29.92 0.22
C LYS A 29 -8.57 29.76 1.68
N LEU A 30 -7.29 29.46 1.96
CA LEU A 30 -6.79 29.33 3.33
C LEU A 30 -6.79 30.69 4.05
N GLN A 31 -6.38 31.76 3.38
CA GLN A 31 -6.38 33.11 3.93
C GLN A 31 -7.79 33.62 4.25
N GLN A 32 -8.79 33.27 3.42
CA GLN A 32 -10.20 33.55 3.71
C GLN A 32 -10.70 32.87 4.99
N GLU A 33 -10.11 31.73 5.36
CA GLU A 33 -10.38 31.06 6.63
C GLU A 33 -9.53 31.61 7.80
N GLY A 34 -8.79 32.71 7.60
CA GLY A 34 -7.92 33.33 8.61
C GLY A 34 -6.59 32.58 8.84
N ILE A 35 -6.23 31.65 7.97
CA ILE A 35 -5.00 30.86 8.08
C ILE A 35 -3.85 31.61 7.41
N LYS A 36 -2.69 31.66 8.08
CA LYS A 36 -1.44 32.16 7.49
C LYS A 36 -0.97 31.18 6.42
N ALA A 37 -1.10 31.54 5.16
CA ALA A 37 -0.69 30.72 4.03
C ALA A 37 0.08 31.51 2.96
N ILE A 38 1.09 30.86 2.35
CA ILE A 38 2.00 31.45 1.35
C ILE A 38 2.13 30.47 0.17
N ALA A 39 2.12 31.00 -1.06
CA ALA A 39 2.30 30.21 -2.27
C ALA A 39 3.80 30.13 -2.62
N ALA A 40 4.29 28.92 -2.88
CA ALA A 40 5.67 28.70 -3.31
C ALA A 40 5.66 27.73 -4.51
N PRO A 41 5.44 28.22 -5.74
CA PRO A 41 5.33 27.35 -6.91
C PRO A 41 6.70 26.88 -7.40
N PHE A 42 6.96 25.58 -7.34
CA PHE A 42 8.19 24.99 -7.91
C PHE A 42 8.01 23.52 -8.28
N ASN A 43 8.86 23.03 -9.20
CA ASN A 43 8.79 21.65 -9.63
C ASN A 43 9.62 20.70 -8.74
N VAL A 44 8.93 19.89 -7.93
CA VAL A 44 9.52 18.86 -7.06
C VAL A 44 10.26 17.73 -7.79
N THR A 45 10.28 17.72 -9.14
CA THR A 45 11.10 16.75 -9.90
C THR A 45 12.50 17.26 -10.21
N HIS A 46 12.76 18.57 -10.12
CA HIS A 46 14.08 19.15 -10.40
C HIS A 46 14.77 19.53 -9.10
N LYS A 47 16.03 19.09 -8.96
CA LYS A 47 16.79 19.29 -7.72
C LYS A 47 17.07 20.78 -7.46
N GLN A 48 17.54 21.53 -8.46
CA GLN A 48 17.85 22.95 -8.31
C GLN A 48 16.63 23.79 -7.92
N ASP A 49 15.45 23.49 -8.47
CA ASP A 49 14.20 24.18 -8.13
C ASP A 49 13.85 23.99 -6.66
N ILE A 50 14.04 22.77 -6.12
CA ILE A 50 13.79 22.47 -4.71
C ILE A 50 14.79 23.20 -3.81
N GLU A 51 16.07 23.15 -4.14
CA GLU A 51 17.13 23.76 -3.30
C GLU A 51 16.93 25.28 -3.21
N THR A 52 16.70 25.93 -4.34
CA THR A 52 16.43 27.38 -4.41
C THR A 52 15.15 27.76 -3.66
N ALA A 53 14.09 26.95 -3.79
CA ALA A 53 12.81 27.22 -3.14
C ALA A 53 12.87 27.03 -1.62
N VAL A 54 13.54 25.97 -1.15
CA VAL A 54 13.74 25.73 0.29
C VAL A 54 14.58 26.85 0.91
N GLU A 55 15.65 27.27 0.25
CA GLU A 55 16.48 28.39 0.72
C GLU A 55 15.68 29.69 0.86
N HIS A 56 14.80 30.00 -0.11
CA HIS A 56 13.91 31.16 0.00
C HIS A 56 12.91 31.02 1.14
N ILE A 57 12.28 29.84 1.28
CA ILE A 57 11.32 29.57 2.35
C ILE A 57 11.96 29.74 3.72
N GLU A 58 13.14 29.14 3.93
CA GLU A 58 13.85 29.20 5.21
C GLU A 58 14.30 30.61 5.57
N LYS A 59 14.66 31.40 4.56
CA LYS A 59 15.09 32.79 4.72
C LYS A 59 13.92 33.74 5.01
N ASP A 60 12.80 33.59 4.29
CA ASP A 60 11.69 34.55 4.32
C ASP A 60 10.64 34.21 5.39
N ILE A 61 10.45 32.91 5.68
CA ILE A 61 9.39 32.42 6.57
C ILE A 61 10.00 31.80 7.83
N GLY A 62 11.03 30.97 7.67
CA GLY A 62 11.68 30.25 8.75
C GLY A 62 11.80 28.75 8.47
N ALA A 63 12.35 28.01 9.44
CA ALA A 63 12.59 26.57 9.31
C ALA A 63 11.29 25.79 9.03
N ILE A 64 11.39 24.75 8.20
CA ILE A 64 10.26 23.89 7.86
C ILE A 64 10.15 22.76 8.90
N ASP A 65 9.15 22.85 9.78
CA ASP A 65 8.91 21.83 10.82
C ASP A 65 8.21 20.58 10.29
N VAL A 66 7.29 20.75 9.34
CA VAL A 66 6.42 19.68 8.84
C VAL A 66 6.36 19.71 7.33
N LEU A 67 6.79 18.61 6.71
CA LEU A 67 6.68 18.39 5.27
C LEU A 67 5.59 17.38 4.93
N ILE A 68 4.66 17.77 4.06
CA ILE A 68 3.64 16.86 3.52
C ILE A 68 3.89 16.65 2.03
N ASN A 69 4.40 15.47 1.66
CA ASN A 69 4.56 15.08 0.27
C ASN A 69 3.22 14.62 -0.33
N ASN A 70 2.33 15.57 -0.63
CA ASN A 70 1.01 15.31 -1.23
C ASN A 70 1.01 15.51 -2.78
N ALA A 71 2.18 15.57 -3.41
CA ALA A 71 2.31 15.85 -4.85
C ALA A 71 2.04 14.60 -5.71
N GLY A 72 0.77 14.15 -5.78
CA GLY A 72 0.36 12.98 -6.57
C GLY A 72 -0.16 13.33 -7.98
N ILE A 73 0.20 12.53 -9.00
CA ILE A 73 -0.49 12.52 -10.30
C ILE A 73 -1.50 11.38 -10.26
N ARG A 74 -2.80 11.70 -10.30
CA ARG A 74 -3.86 10.71 -10.54
C ARG A 74 -4.27 10.76 -12.00
N ARG A 75 -3.70 9.87 -12.83
CA ARG A 75 -4.23 9.56 -14.15
C ARG A 75 -4.75 8.13 -14.15
N ARG A 76 -6.01 7.95 -14.56
CA ARG A 76 -6.62 6.63 -14.72
C ARG A 76 -6.29 6.13 -16.12
N HIS A 77 -5.62 5.00 -16.20
CA HIS A 77 -5.46 4.21 -17.42
C HIS A 77 -5.98 2.79 -17.15
N PRO A 78 -6.53 2.10 -18.16
CA PRO A 78 -6.74 0.65 -18.11
C PRO A 78 -5.43 -0.06 -17.73
N PHE A 79 -5.50 -1.07 -16.86
CA PHE A 79 -4.32 -1.73 -16.29
C PHE A 79 -3.32 -2.26 -17.34
N THR A 80 -3.82 -2.59 -18.53
CA THR A 80 -3.05 -3.14 -19.66
C THR A 80 -2.41 -2.10 -20.57
N GLU A 81 -2.70 -0.80 -20.38
CA GLU A 81 -2.27 0.28 -21.27
C GLU A 81 -1.62 1.42 -20.48
N PHE A 82 -0.62 1.09 -19.66
CA PHE A 82 0.16 2.10 -18.95
C PHE A 82 1.49 2.37 -19.69
N PRO A 83 1.68 3.54 -20.34
CA PRO A 83 2.90 3.83 -21.07
C PRO A 83 4.13 3.88 -20.13
N GLU A 84 5.24 3.22 -20.50
CA GLU A 84 6.43 3.13 -19.63
C GLU A 84 7.02 4.52 -19.29
N GLN A 85 6.95 5.48 -20.22
CA GLN A 85 7.40 6.85 -19.96
C GLN A 85 6.60 7.52 -18.85
N GLU A 86 5.30 7.21 -18.76
CA GLU A 86 4.41 7.72 -17.72
C GLU A 86 4.66 7.00 -16.38
N TRP A 87 4.99 5.70 -16.41
CA TRP A 87 5.42 4.93 -15.24
C TRP A 87 6.70 5.50 -14.62
N ARG A 88 7.71 5.82 -15.45
CA ARG A 88 8.95 6.45 -14.99
C ARG A 88 8.70 7.83 -14.39
N ARG A 89 7.80 8.61 -14.98
CA ARG A 89 7.41 9.93 -14.47
C ARG A 89 6.68 9.84 -13.13
N HIS A 90 5.79 8.85 -12.97
CA HIS A 90 5.09 8.59 -11.72
C HIS A 90 6.06 8.18 -10.59
N ARG A 91 6.94 7.18 -10.83
CA ARG A 91 7.96 6.76 -9.85
C ARG A 91 8.90 7.90 -9.45
N ARG A 92 9.36 8.71 -10.42
CA ARG A 92 10.24 9.84 -10.13
C ARG A 92 9.55 10.89 -9.25
N LYS A 93 8.31 11.27 -9.54
CA LYS A 93 7.64 12.31 -8.74
C LYS A 93 7.38 11.86 -7.31
N SER A 94 6.92 10.61 -7.11
CA SER A 94 6.62 10.07 -5.79
C SER A 94 7.88 9.86 -4.93
N ASN A 95 8.95 9.29 -5.51
CA ASN A 95 10.16 8.97 -4.75
C ASN A 95 11.14 10.15 -4.61
N CYS A 96 11.26 11.04 -5.60
CA CYS A 96 12.24 12.13 -5.54
C CYS A 96 11.87 13.22 -4.53
N GLY A 97 10.58 13.52 -4.36
CA GLY A 97 10.14 14.52 -3.37
C GLY A 97 10.33 14.03 -1.94
N PHE A 98 10.14 12.73 -1.70
CA PHE A 98 10.25 12.13 -0.38
C PHE A 98 11.70 12.01 0.09
N SER A 99 12.58 11.41 -0.73
CA SER A 99 13.94 11.09 -0.29
C SER A 99 14.80 12.33 -0.05
N ARG A 100 14.62 13.40 -0.83
CA ARG A 100 15.53 14.55 -0.82
C ARG A 100 15.19 15.61 0.22
N LEU A 101 13.91 15.93 0.42
CA LEU A 101 13.57 16.85 1.50
C LEU A 101 13.77 16.19 2.87
N SER A 102 13.52 14.88 3.00
CA SER A 102 13.84 14.14 4.23
C SER A 102 15.33 14.16 4.56
N SER A 103 16.22 14.01 3.55
CA SER A 103 17.67 14.04 3.77
C SER A 103 18.23 15.40 4.25
N ARG A 104 17.55 16.52 4.00
CA ARG A 104 17.98 17.84 4.48
C ARG A 104 17.43 18.21 5.86
N HIS A 105 16.26 17.70 6.25
CA HIS A 105 15.61 18.03 7.53
C HIS A 105 15.90 17.02 8.65
N ALA A 106 16.68 15.97 8.37
CA ALA A 106 17.09 14.98 9.37
C ALA A 106 17.95 15.50 10.55
N PRO A 107 18.69 16.64 10.52
CA PRO A 107 19.53 17.03 11.65
C PRO A 107 18.86 17.98 12.66
N TYR A 108 17.64 18.50 12.43
CA TYR A 108 16.98 19.41 13.38
C TYR A 108 15.82 18.73 14.11
N GLY A 109 16.14 18.09 15.24
CA GLY A 109 15.14 17.59 16.18
C GLY A 109 14.82 18.61 17.28
N GLY A 110 13.54 18.69 17.68
CA GLY A 110 13.18 19.12 19.03
C GLY A 110 11.90 19.94 19.22
N ALA A 111 10.72 19.31 19.20
CA ALA A 111 9.59 19.66 20.08
C ALA A 111 8.45 18.62 20.00
N SER A 112 8.20 17.96 21.14
CA SER A 112 6.97 17.31 21.61
C SER A 112 6.05 16.55 20.62
N GLY A 113 5.98 15.22 20.79
CA GLY A 113 4.67 14.59 20.92
C GLY A 113 4.15 13.62 19.85
N ARG A 114 4.94 13.14 18.87
CA ARG A 114 4.74 11.81 18.25
C ARG A 114 5.94 11.50 17.35
N LYS A 115 6.86 10.66 17.84
CA LYS A 115 7.91 10.08 16.98
C LYS A 115 7.22 9.20 15.95
N SER A 116 7.08 9.69 14.72
CA SER A 116 6.96 8.82 13.55
C SER A 116 8.26 8.01 13.51
N ASN A 117 8.24 6.78 14.04
CA ASN A 117 9.34 5.81 13.95
C ASN A 117 9.53 5.38 12.49
N GLN A 118 9.99 6.30 11.64
CA GLN A 118 10.55 5.95 10.36
C GLN A 118 12.01 5.58 10.62
N HIS A 119 12.25 4.31 10.96
CA HIS A 119 13.59 3.74 10.83
C HIS A 119 13.94 3.88 9.35
N LEU A 120 14.85 4.79 8.99
CA LEU A 120 15.51 4.71 7.71
C LEU A 120 16.33 3.42 7.76
N PHE A 121 15.80 2.35 7.15
CA PHE A 121 16.53 1.11 7.02
C PHE A 121 17.87 1.42 6.36
N SER A 122 18.96 1.26 7.11
CA SER A 122 20.30 1.29 6.52
C SER A 122 20.41 0.10 5.57
N GLU A 123 21.26 0.19 4.53
CA GLU A 123 21.40 -0.91 3.56
C GLU A 123 21.78 -2.26 4.22
N GLU A 124 22.36 -2.23 5.42
CA GLU A 124 22.63 -3.40 6.29
C GLU A 124 21.38 -4.03 6.93
N GLU A 125 20.27 -3.28 7.09
CA GLU A 125 19.01 -3.77 7.68
C GLU A 125 18.05 -4.34 6.62
N MET A 126 18.37 -4.20 5.32
CA MET A 126 17.54 -4.75 4.27
C MET A 126 17.82 -6.25 4.11
N PRO A 127 16.78 -7.10 4.06
CA PRO A 127 17.01 -8.51 3.81
C PRO A 127 17.72 -8.65 2.45
N PRO A 128 18.78 -9.47 2.37
CA PRO A 128 19.53 -9.61 1.13
C PRO A 128 18.57 -10.07 0.03
N PHE A 129 18.68 -9.43 -1.13
CA PHE A 129 17.81 -9.58 -2.29
C PHE A 129 17.39 -11.04 -2.56
N TRP A 130 18.34 -11.96 -2.46
CA TRP A 130 18.12 -13.39 -2.68
C TRP A 130 17.17 -14.04 -1.66
N ASN A 131 17.24 -13.68 -0.39
CA ASN A 131 16.36 -14.28 0.63
C ASN A 131 14.89 -13.90 0.39
N SER A 132 14.63 -12.65 0.00
CA SER A 132 13.29 -12.17 -0.33
C SER A 132 12.72 -12.88 -1.58
N ILE A 133 13.57 -13.13 -2.58
CA ILE A 133 13.18 -13.88 -3.78
C ILE A 133 12.87 -15.33 -3.46
N PHE A 134 13.73 -16.02 -2.71
CA PHE A 134 13.50 -17.43 -2.38
C PHE A 134 12.23 -17.61 -1.55
N ALA A 135 12.00 -16.76 -0.54
CA ALA A 135 10.78 -16.83 0.26
C ALA A 135 9.50 -16.68 -0.59
N ALA A 136 9.52 -15.86 -1.64
CA ALA A 136 8.38 -15.66 -2.53
C ALA A 136 8.21 -16.79 -3.57
N VAL A 137 9.31 -17.38 -4.03
CA VAL A 137 9.31 -18.35 -5.16
C VAL A 137 9.13 -19.80 -4.69
N ILE A 138 9.53 -20.14 -3.46
CA ILE A 138 9.38 -21.48 -2.87
C ILE A 138 7.98 -22.09 -3.05
N PRO A 139 6.88 -21.44 -2.64
CA PRO A 139 5.55 -22.07 -2.72
C PRO A 139 5.15 -22.33 -4.18
N VAL A 140 5.52 -21.45 -5.10
CA VAL A 140 5.26 -21.63 -6.54
C VAL A 140 6.03 -22.82 -7.09
N ILE A 141 7.30 -22.99 -6.69
CA ILE A 141 8.11 -24.14 -7.11
C ILE A 141 7.53 -25.45 -6.55
N LEU A 142 7.13 -25.49 -5.29
CA LEU A 142 6.53 -26.69 -4.68
C LEU A 142 5.25 -27.10 -5.40
N MET A 143 4.40 -26.14 -5.74
CA MET A 143 3.18 -26.38 -6.52
C MET A 143 3.48 -26.85 -7.95
N ALA A 144 4.49 -26.27 -8.61
CA ALA A 144 4.89 -26.67 -9.95
C ALA A 144 5.45 -28.11 -9.98
N ILE A 145 6.28 -28.48 -9.01
CA ILE A 145 6.80 -29.84 -8.89
C ILE A 145 5.66 -30.84 -8.65
N ALA A 146 4.72 -30.50 -7.76
CA ALA A 146 3.56 -31.37 -7.51
C ALA A 146 2.71 -31.58 -8.76
N ALA A 147 2.45 -30.51 -9.53
CA ALA A 147 1.72 -30.61 -10.80
C ALA A 147 2.45 -31.50 -11.82
N VAL A 148 3.79 -31.38 -11.94
CA VAL A 148 4.59 -32.25 -12.82
C VAL A 148 4.54 -33.71 -12.35
N CYS A 149 4.64 -33.95 -11.04
CA CYS A 149 4.52 -35.30 -10.47
C CYS A 149 3.12 -35.90 -10.68
N GLU A 150 2.07 -35.07 -10.64
CA GLU A 150 0.70 -35.51 -10.88
C GLU A 150 0.49 -36.02 -12.31
N ILE A 151 1.13 -35.34 -13.28
CA ILE A 151 1.06 -35.66 -14.71
C ILE A 151 1.93 -36.87 -15.08
N THR A 152 3.08 -37.04 -14.41
CA THR A 152 4.08 -38.06 -14.80
C THR A 152 3.96 -39.38 -14.03
N LEU A 153 3.42 -39.39 -12.81
CA LEU A 153 3.38 -40.60 -11.97
C LEU A 153 1.94 -41.15 -11.77
N PRO A 154 1.74 -42.48 -11.82
CA PRO A 154 0.45 -43.09 -11.48
C PRO A 154 0.09 -42.89 -9.99
N LYS A 155 -1.23 -42.89 -9.71
CA LYS A 155 -1.84 -42.54 -8.41
C LYS A 155 -1.37 -43.39 -7.22
N THR A 156 -0.73 -44.53 -7.46
CA THR A 156 -0.32 -45.50 -6.44
C THR A 156 1.08 -45.28 -5.86
N ASN A 157 1.88 -44.39 -6.45
CA ASN A 157 3.27 -44.20 -6.05
C ASN A 157 3.40 -43.32 -4.80
N ALA A 158 4.09 -43.81 -3.76
CA ALA A 158 4.34 -43.08 -2.51
C ALA A 158 5.03 -41.71 -2.74
N ILE A 159 5.90 -41.63 -3.74
CA ILE A 159 6.59 -40.39 -4.14
C ILE A 159 5.59 -39.34 -4.62
N ARG A 160 4.57 -39.74 -5.40
CA ARG A 160 3.53 -38.82 -5.86
C ARG A 160 2.71 -38.29 -4.69
N VAL A 161 2.27 -39.16 -3.78
CA VAL A 161 1.47 -38.76 -2.61
C VAL A 161 2.23 -37.73 -1.74
N PHE A 162 3.54 -37.91 -1.58
CA PHE A 162 4.39 -36.97 -0.85
C PHE A 162 4.47 -35.59 -1.54
N PHE A 163 4.73 -35.55 -2.85
CA PHE A 163 4.80 -34.29 -3.60
C PHE A 163 3.42 -33.60 -3.73
N GLU A 164 2.35 -34.37 -3.87
CA GLU A 164 0.97 -33.88 -3.91
C GLU A 164 0.56 -33.24 -2.57
N PHE A 165 1.01 -33.82 -1.45
CA PHE A 165 0.81 -33.24 -0.12
C PHE A 165 1.57 -31.92 0.06
N ILE A 166 2.87 -31.90 -0.25
CA ILE A 166 3.71 -30.70 -0.05
C ILE A 166 3.37 -29.58 -1.03
N GLY A 167 3.00 -29.91 -2.27
CA GLY A 167 2.60 -28.93 -3.27
C GLY A 167 1.12 -28.54 -3.23
N ASN A 168 0.35 -29.02 -2.26
CA ASN A 168 -0.98 -28.47 -2.00
C ASN A 168 -0.86 -26.96 -1.72
N PRO A 169 -1.68 -26.10 -2.33
CA PRO A 169 -1.57 -24.65 -2.16
C PRO A 169 -1.54 -24.20 -0.70
N ALA A 170 -2.36 -24.79 0.16
CA ALA A 170 -2.40 -24.43 1.58
C ALA A 170 -1.12 -24.83 2.33
N VAL A 171 -0.62 -26.05 2.08
CA VAL A 171 0.59 -26.59 2.72
C VAL A 171 1.85 -25.86 2.23
N ALA A 172 1.95 -25.64 0.92
CA ALA A 172 3.07 -24.92 0.31
C ALA A 172 3.17 -23.48 0.83
N LEU A 173 2.05 -22.76 0.92
CA LEU A 173 2.01 -21.41 1.49
C LEU A 173 2.37 -21.40 2.98
N PHE A 174 1.90 -22.39 3.74
CA PHE A 174 2.25 -22.52 5.15
C PHE A 174 3.76 -22.74 5.37
N ILE A 175 4.37 -23.65 4.59
CA ILE A 175 5.82 -23.88 4.61
C ILE A 175 6.58 -22.61 4.23
N ALA A 176 6.12 -21.89 3.20
CA ALA A 176 6.74 -20.64 2.77
C ALA A 176 6.70 -19.55 3.85
N ILE A 177 5.58 -19.43 4.59
CA ILE A 177 5.44 -18.50 5.71
C ILE A 177 6.43 -18.83 6.83
N ILE A 178 6.56 -20.12 7.19
CA ILE A 178 7.53 -20.56 8.20
C ILE A 178 8.95 -20.19 7.76
N ILE A 179 9.33 -20.52 6.52
CA ILE A 179 10.65 -20.19 5.96
C ILE A 179 10.86 -18.68 5.97
N ALA A 180 9.85 -17.89 5.59
CA ALA A 180 9.93 -16.44 5.59
C ALA A 180 10.15 -15.88 7.00
N ILE A 181 9.44 -16.38 8.01
CA ILE A 181 9.62 -15.97 9.42
C ILE A 181 11.06 -16.20 9.88
N PHE A 182 11.66 -17.35 9.53
CA PHE A 182 13.04 -17.65 9.92
C PHE A 182 14.08 -16.89 9.09
N THR A 183 13.91 -16.83 7.77
CA THR A 183 14.91 -16.24 6.85
C THR A 183 14.86 -14.72 6.78
N LEU A 184 13.67 -14.11 6.88
CA LEU A 184 13.46 -12.66 6.82
C LEU A 184 13.24 -12.04 8.20
N GLY A 185 12.68 -12.79 9.17
CA GLY A 185 12.45 -12.29 10.53
C GLY A 185 13.70 -12.36 11.39
N ARG A 186 14.21 -13.58 11.64
CA ARG A 186 15.32 -13.78 12.59
C ARG A 186 16.67 -13.26 12.07
N ARG A 187 16.91 -13.37 10.76
CA ARG A 187 18.19 -12.99 10.12
C ARG A 187 18.38 -11.48 9.97
N ASN A 188 17.31 -10.70 10.12
CA ASN A 188 17.31 -9.23 10.13
C ASN A 188 17.40 -8.64 11.55
N GLY A 189 17.79 -9.45 12.54
CA GLY A 189 17.94 -9.00 13.93
C GLY A 189 16.63 -8.86 14.73
N ARG A 190 15.47 -9.22 14.15
CA ARG A 190 14.19 -9.16 14.88
C ARG A 190 14.06 -10.31 15.87
N THR A 191 13.47 -10.03 17.03
CA THR A 191 13.12 -11.06 18.03
C THR A 191 11.85 -11.79 17.60
N VAL A 192 11.66 -13.02 18.10
CA VAL A 192 10.45 -13.80 17.80
C VAL A 192 9.19 -13.09 18.31
N GLU A 193 9.28 -12.38 19.43
CA GLU A 193 8.19 -11.54 19.95
C GLU A 193 7.80 -10.41 18.98
N GLN A 194 8.77 -9.68 18.44
CA GLN A 194 8.48 -8.63 17.44
C GLN A 194 7.82 -9.19 16.18
N VAL A 195 8.21 -10.41 15.76
CA VAL A 195 7.57 -11.07 14.62
C VAL A 195 6.12 -11.45 14.95
N MET A 196 5.86 -11.96 16.16
CA MET A 196 4.51 -12.29 16.61
C MET A 196 3.60 -11.07 16.70
N ASP A 197 4.10 -9.93 17.20
CA ASP A 197 3.33 -8.68 17.26
C ASP A 197 2.91 -8.22 15.85
N ILE A 198 3.85 -8.24 14.89
CA ILE A 198 3.57 -7.87 13.49
C ILE A 198 2.54 -8.81 12.85
N VAL A 199 2.68 -10.12 13.10
CA VAL A 199 1.71 -11.11 12.61
C VAL A 199 0.33 -10.86 13.23
N GLY A 200 0.26 -10.54 14.53
CA GLY A 200 -0.98 -10.22 15.24
C GLY A 200 -1.69 -8.99 14.68
N GLU A 201 -0.95 -7.89 14.46
CA GLU A 201 -1.50 -6.68 13.83
C GLU A 201 -1.99 -6.96 12.40
N SER A 202 -1.25 -7.77 11.63
CA SER A 202 -1.61 -8.15 10.26
C SER A 202 -2.88 -8.99 10.21
N ILE A 203 -3.04 -9.93 11.16
CA ILE A 203 -4.25 -10.74 11.31
C ILE A 203 -5.44 -9.84 11.60
N GLY A 204 -5.29 -8.85 12.50
CA GLY A 204 -6.35 -7.88 12.80
C GLY A 204 -6.84 -7.13 11.56
N ALA A 205 -5.92 -6.70 10.69
CA ALA A 205 -6.27 -5.99 9.46
C ALA A 205 -7.02 -6.86 8.44
N ILE A 206 -6.62 -8.14 8.28
CA ILE A 206 -7.27 -9.05 7.31
C ILE A 206 -8.51 -9.75 7.88
N ALA A 207 -8.67 -9.79 9.20
CA ALA A 207 -9.79 -10.44 9.88
C ALA A 207 -11.14 -9.92 9.37
N MET A 208 -11.30 -8.60 9.19
CA MET A 208 -12.55 -8.04 8.66
C MET A 208 -12.91 -8.62 7.29
N ILE A 209 -11.94 -8.71 6.38
CA ILE A 209 -12.15 -9.27 5.03
C ILE A 209 -12.46 -10.77 5.14
N LEU A 210 -11.73 -11.48 6.00
CA LEU A 210 -11.93 -12.90 6.27
C LEU A 210 -13.32 -13.19 6.88
N PHE A 211 -13.93 -12.25 7.62
CA PHE A 211 -15.29 -12.41 8.16
C PHE A 211 -16.39 -12.08 7.14
N ILE A 212 -16.14 -11.14 6.22
CA ILE A 212 -17.12 -10.74 5.21
C ILE A 212 -17.31 -11.83 4.14
N ILE A 213 -16.23 -12.47 3.67
CA ILE A 213 -16.28 -13.46 2.58
C ILE A 213 -17.14 -14.69 2.93
N PRO A 214 -16.95 -15.36 4.08
CA PRO A 214 -17.80 -16.48 4.50
C PRO A 214 -19.23 -16.03 4.78
N GLY A 215 -19.42 -14.82 5.32
CA GLY A 215 -20.74 -14.24 5.55
C GLY A 215 -21.57 -14.17 4.26
N GLY A 216 -20.96 -13.74 3.15
CA GLY A 216 -21.61 -13.72 1.84
C GLY A 216 -21.97 -15.13 1.30
N GLY A 217 -21.09 -16.11 1.51
CA GLY A 217 -21.33 -17.50 1.13
C GLY A 217 -22.45 -18.18 1.93
N ALA A 218 -22.46 -17.96 3.25
CA ALA A 218 -23.52 -18.46 4.13
C ALA A 218 -24.86 -17.77 3.83
N PHE A 219 -24.88 -16.45 3.61
CA PHE A 219 -26.08 -15.71 3.21
C PHE A 219 -26.64 -16.19 1.87
N LYS A 220 -25.77 -16.51 0.90
CA LYS A 220 -26.19 -17.15 -0.35
C LYS A 220 -26.92 -18.47 -0.08
N GLN A 221 -26.40 -19.33 0.80
CA GLN A 221 -27.08 -20.59 1.12
C GLN A 221 -28.43 -20.36 1.80
N VAL A 222 -28.53 -19.39 2.71
CA VAL A 222 -29.84 -19.01 3.31
C VAL A 222 -30.85 -18.56 2.25
N LEU A 223 -30.43 -17.80 1.23
CA LEU A 223 -31.33 -17.39 0.13
C LEU A 223 -31.76 -18.56 -0.78
N VAL A 224 -30.88 -19.54 -0.97
CA VAL A 224 -31.18 -20.77 -1.72
C VAL A 224 -32.13 -21.66 -0.92
N ASP A 225 -31.82 -21.89 0.36
CA ASP A 225 -32.58 -22.77 1.25
C ASP A 225 -33.97 -22.19 1.60
N SER A 226 -34.08 -20.85 1.69
CA SER A 226 -35.37 -20.18 1.92
C SER A 226 -36.31 -20.20 0.70
N GLY A 227 -35.84 -20.66 -0.45
CA GLY A 227 -36.65 -20.73 -1.67
C GLY A 227 -37.04 -19.37 -2.24
N VAL A 228 -36.45 -18.27 -1.74
CA VAL A 228 -36.73 -16.90 -2.20
C VAL A 228 -36.45 -16.75 -3.70
N GLY A 229 -35.43 -17.45 -4.21
CA GLY A 229 -35.13 -17.48 -5.65
C GLY A 229 -36.27 -18.10 -6.48
N GLN A 230 -36.84 -19.20 -6.02
CA GLN A 230 -37.96 -19.87 -6.68
C GLN A 230 -39.24 -19.03 -6.61
N TYR A 231 -39.48 -18.33 -5.50
CA TYR A 231 -40.62 -17.41 -5.35
C TYR A 231 -40.55 -16.24 -6.34
N ILE A 232 -39.38 -15.60 -6.44
CA ILE A 232 -39.14 -14.51 -7.41
C ILE A 232 -39.25 -15.04 -8.85
N SER A 233 -38.74 -16.24 -9.12
CA SER A 233 -38.87 -16.88 -10.43
C SER A 233 -40.34 -17.08 -10.81
N GLN A 234 -41.19 -17.56 -9.89
CA GLN A 234 -42.61 -17.78 -10.15
C GLN A 234 -43.37 -16.48 -10.42
N LEU A 235 -43.08 -15.40 -9.67
CA LEU A 235 -43.66 -14.08 -9.92
C LEU A 235 -43.30 -13.54 -11.31
N MET A 236 -42.05 -13.74 -11.74
CA MET A 236 -41.59 -13.35 -13.07
C MET A 236 -42.29 -14.16 -14.17
N THR A 237 -42.41 -15.49 -14.00
CA THR A 237 -43.11 -16.35 -14.97
C THR A 237 -44.60 -16.04 -15.06
N GLY A 238 -45.26 -15.69 -13.94
CA GLY A 238 -46.66 -15.27 -13.91
C GLY A 238 -46.92 -13.94 -14.63
N THR A 239 -45.93 -13.05 -14.68
CA THR A 239 -46.05 -11.77 -15.39
C THR A 239 -45.89 -11.93 -16.90
N SER A 240 -45.05 -12.87 -17.36
CA SER A 240 -44.91 -13.21 -18.79
C SER A 240 -46.15 -13.87 -19.40
N HIS A 241 -47.02 -14.48 -18.59
CA HIS A 241 -48.31 -15.01 -19.05
C HIS A 241 -49.41 -13.95 -19.20
N LEU A 242 -49.21 -12.73 -18.68
CA LEU A 242 -50.13 -11.60 -18.82
C LEU A 242 -49.81 -10.71 -20.03
N LEU A 243 -48.75 -11.04 -20.80
CA LEU A 243 -48.29 -10.29 -21.98
C LEU A 243 -48.50 -11.03 -23.32
N TYR A 244 -49.31 -12.10 -23.34
CA TYR A 244 -49.79 -12.76 -24.56
C TYR A 244 -51.31 -12.93 -24.54
#